data_AF-A0A3M2BLT7-F1
#
_entry.id   AF-A0A3M2BLT7-F1
#
_cell.length_a   1.000
_cell.length_b   1.000
_cell.length_c   1.000
_cell.angle_alpha   90.00
_cell.angle_beta   90.00
_cell.angle_gamma   90.00
#
_symmetry.space_group_name_H-M   'P 1'
#
loop_
_entity.id
_entity.type
_entity.pdbx_description
1 polymer ?
#
loop_
_entity_poly.entity_id
_entity_poly.type
_entity_poly.pdbx_seq_one_letter_code
_entity_poly.pdbx_strand_id
1 'polypeptide(L)'
;MQLKKIRLAGFKSFVDPTTIVLPSNLVGVVGPNGCGKSNIIDAVRWVLGESRARQLRGESMDDVIFNGSSARKPVGKAMVDLIFDNSSGRIGGQYAQYQEISIRRELTRDGASSYFLNGTRCRRRDIQDVFLGTGLGPGSYAIIEQGMISRLVEAKPEELRGYLEEAAGISRYKERRRETEHRLNRTNENLLRIKDIHEEIEKRLKVLERQAAQAEKYREYKEQARELQALMIARELQGLAEEVQQKQQALQTASVEMERLNAEQTTIESTMESTRLEYQEASERFDKVLGDYHGIGSKVSHLESSIQHAKQQREQ
;
A
#
# COMPACT_ATOMS: atom_id res chain seq x y z
N MET A 1 16.47 -11.73 -53.10
CA MET A 1 17.51 -11.28 -52.16
C MET A 1 18.83 -11.93 -52.54
N GLN A 2 19.83 -11.14 -52.88
CA GLN A 2 21.15 -11.62 -53.35
C GLN A 2 22.25 -10.90 -52.59
N LEU A 3 23.28 -11.62 -52.14
CA LEU A 3 24.43 -11.00 -51.47
C LEU A 3 25.29 -10.26 -52.51
N LYS A 4 25.43 -8.94 -52.37
CA LYS A 4 26.20 -8.07 -53.27
C LYS A 4 27.63 -7.85 -52.80
N LYS A 5 27.81 -7.60 -51.50
CA LYS A 5 29.12 -7.27 -50.93
C LYS A 5 29.29 -7.85 -49.54
N ILE A 6 30.51 -8.24 -49.22
CA ILE A 6 30.94 -8.65 -47.88
C ILE A 6 32.07 -7.71 -47.47
N ARG A 7 31.89 -6.93 -46.42
CA ARG A 7 32.95 -6.11 -45.83
C ARG A 7 33.44 -6.77 -44.55
N LEU A 8 34.75 -6.93 -44.42
CA LEU A 8 35.42 -7.65 -43.34
C LEU A 8 36.48 -6.73 -42.74
N ALA A 9 36.59 -6.67 -41.43
CA ALA A 9 37.69 -6.00 -40.74
C ALA A 9 37.98 -6.70 -39.41
N GLY A 10 39.25 -7.00 -39.13
CA GLY A 10 39.66 -7.70 -37.92
C GLY A 10 39.08 -9.12 -37.75
N PHE A 11 38.52 -9.72 -38.81
CA PHE A 11 37.85 -11.02 -38.76
C PHE A 11 38.79 -12.13 -39.22
N LYS A 12 39.25 -12.97 -38.30
CA LYS A 12 40.18 -14.08 -38.57
C LYS A 12 41.38 -13.63 -39.43
N SER A 13 41.55 -14.19 -40.62
CA SER A 13 42.62 -13.86 -41.56
C SER A 13 42.49 -12.46 -42.20
N PHE A 14 41.33 -11.79 -42.09
CA PHE A 14 41.05 -10.48 -42.68
C PHE A 14 41.29 -9.37 -41.65
N VAL A 15 42.56 -9.00 -41.47
CA VAL A 15 42.96 -7.96 -40.52
C VAL A 15 42.54 -6.57 -41.00
N ASP A 16 42.93 -6.22 -42.23
CA ASP A 16 42.64 -4.91 -42.82
C ASP A 16 41.22 -4.87 -43.39
N PRO A 17 40.56 -3.70 -43.40
CA PRO A 17 39.26 -3.52 -44.04
C PRO A 17 39.28 -4.00 -45.49
N THR A 18 38.58 -5.11 -45.75
CA THR A 18 38.53 -5.78 -47.04
C THR A 18 37.09 -5.83 -47.52
N THR A 19 36.83 -5.39 -48.74
CA THR A 19 35.51 -5.50 -49.37
C THR A 19 35.56 -6.51 -50.50
N ILE A 20 34.79 -7.58 -50.38
CA ILE A 20 34.59 -8.59 -51.42
C ILE A 20 33.28 -8.25 -52.14
N VAL A 21 33.37 -8.02 -53.45
CA VAL A 21 32.21 -7.77 -54.32
C VAL A 21 31.81 -9.08 -55.00
N LEU A 22 30.52 -9.39 -55.01
CA LEU A 22 29.94 -10.57 -55.65
C LEU A 22 29.16 -10.10 -56.89
N PRO A 23 29.77 -10.14 -58.09
CA PRO A 23 29.20 -9.52 -59.29
C PRO A 23 28.12 -10.36 -59.98
N SER A 24 28.02 -11.66 -59.67
CA SER A 24 27.13 -12.59 -60.37
C SER A 24 26.58 -13.67 -59.42
N ASN A 25 25.69 -14.51 -59.95
CA ASN A 25 25.12 -15.66 -59.23
C ASN A 25 26.12 -16.80 -59.01
N LEU A 26 27.21 -16.83 -59.78
CA LEU A 26 28.24 -17.87 -59.72
C LEU A 26 29.61 -17.21 -59.55
N VAL A 27 30.15 -17.31 -58.34
CA VAL A 27 31.46 -16.74 -57.99
C VAL A 27 32.36 -17.85 -57.46
N GLY A 28 33.53 -17.99 -58.07
CA GLY A 28 34.58 -18.88 -57.60
C GLY A 28 35.56 -18.16 -56.68
N VAL A 29 35.73 -18.65 -55.46
CA VAL A 29 36.78 -18.16 -54.55
C VAL A 29 37.93 -19.15 -54.56
N VAL A 30 39.05 -18.75 -55.18
CA VAL A 30 40.25 -19.58 -55.34
C VAL A 30 41.45 -19.00 -54.62
N GLY A 31 42.43 -19.84 -54.32
CA GLY A 31 43.65 -19.46 -53.61
C GLY A 31 44.35 -20.67 -52.97
N PRO A 32 45.57 -20.52 -52.45
CA PRO A 32 46.32 -21.61 -51.83
C PRO A 32 45.70 -22.03 -50.48
N ASN A 33 46.11 -23.19 -49.96
CA ASN A 33 45.65 -23.65 -48.65
C ASN A 33 46.12 -22.68 -47.55
N GLY A 34 45.27 -22.42 -46.56
CA GLY A 34 45.57 -21.48 -45.48
C GLY A 34 45.34 -19.99 -45.81
N CYS A 35 45.00 -19.61 -47.04
CA CYS A 35 44.77 -18.20 -47.40
C CYS A 35 43.43 -17.60 -46.93
N GLY A 36 42.70 -18.31 -46.06
CA GLY A 36 41.45 -17.81 -45.48
C GLY A 36 40.18 -17.94 -46.34
N LYS A 37 40.20 -18.71 -47.44
CA LYS A 37 39.02 -18.91 -48.32
C LYS A 37 37.76 -19.28 -47.56
N SER A 38 37.87 -20.32 -46.72
CA SER A 38 36.75 -20.82 -45.92
C SER A 38 36.29 -19.82 -44.85
N ASN A 39 37.14 -18.85 -44.44
CA ASN A 39 36.77 -17.84 -43.46
C ASN A 39 35.72 -16.86 -44.03
N ILE A 40 35.57 -16.78 -45.35
CA ILE A 40 34.49 -15.99 -45.98
C ILE A 40 33.13 -16.60 -45.66
N ILE A 41 33.01 -17.93 -45.71
CA ILE A 41 31.77 -18.63 -45.35
C ILE A 41 31.50 -18.51 -43.84
N ASP A 42 32.54 -18.62 -43.01
CA ASP A 42 32.40 -18.40 -41.56
C ASP A 42 31.91 -16.97 -41.26
N ALA A 43 32.41 -15.97 -41.98
CA ALA A 43 31.98 -14.58 -41.83
C ALA A 43 30.49 -14.40 -42.12
N VAL A 44 30.00 -15.02 -43.21
CA VAL A 44 28.58 -14.99 -43.57
C VAL A 44 27.73 -15.63 -42.47
N ARG A 45 28.09 -16.85 -42.02
CA ARG A 45 27.35 -17.55 -40.95
C ARG A 45 27.36 -16.81 -39.62
N TRP A 46 28.50 -16.23 -39.28
CA TRP A 46 28.65 -15.44 -38.08
C TRP A 46 27.70 -14.24 -38.06
N VAL A 47 27.56 -13.51 -39.17
CA VAL A 47 26.59 -12.40 -39.27
C VAL A 47 25.14 -12.89 -39.25
N LEU A 48 24.84 -14.02 -39.90
CA LEU A 48 23.49 -14.62 -39.90
C LEU A 48 23.05 -15.16 -38.53
N GLY A 49 23.90 -15.07 -37.51
CA GLY A 49 23.54 -15.31 -36.12
C GLY A 49 23.98 -16.66 -35.59
N GLU A 50 24.97 -17.31 -36.21
CA GLU A 50 25.61 -18.50 -35.64
C GLU A 50 26.26 -18.16 -34.28
N SER A 51 25.94 -18.97 -33.27
CA SER A 51 26.35 -18.76 -31.88
C SER A 51 27.37 -19.78 -31.37
N ARG A 52 27.56 -20.89 -32.08
CA ARG A 52 28.49 -21.96 -31.70
C ARG A 52 29.84 -21.73 -32.35
N ALA A 53 30.84 -21.40 -31.54
CA ALA A 53 32.23 -21.20 -31.97
C ALA A 53 32.78 -22.37 -32.81
N ARG A 54 32.43 -23.61 -32.43
CA ARG A 54 32.82 -24.84 -33.15
C ARG A 54 32.38 -24.85 -34.62
N GLN A 55 31.20 -24.30 -34.93
CA GLN A 55 30.69 -24.22 -36.29
C GLN A 55 31.39 -23.13 -37.11
N LEU A 56 32.02 -22.18 -36.44
CA LEU A 56 32.89 -21.18 -37.02
C LEU A 56 34.35 -21.63 -36.96
N ARG A 57 34.67 -22.91 -36.73
CA ARG A 57 36.04 -23.43 -36.69
C ARG A 57 36.94 -22.67 -35.70
N GLY A 58 36.38 -22.34 -34.53
CA GLY A 58 37.06 -21.76 -33.37
C GLY A 58 36.67 -22.50 -32.09
N GLU A 59 37.44 -22.29 -31.02
CA GLU A 59 37.18 -22.86 -29.69
C GLU A 59 36.28 -21.91 -28.87
N SER A 60 36.57 -20.62 -28.94
CA SER A 60 35.78 -19.53 -28.35
C SER A 60 35.17 -18.64 -29.43
N MET A 61 34.10 -17.92 -29.08
CA MET A 61 33.55 -16.88 -29.95
C MET A 61 34.54 -15.73 -30.17
N ASP A 62 35.50 -15.53 -29.26
CA ASP A 62 36.55 -14.52 -29.40
C ASP A 62 37.57 -14.86 -30.51
N ASP A 63 37.64 -16.13 -30.92
CA ASP A 63 38.56 -16.59 -31.99
C ASP A 63 38.17 -16.09 -33.38
N VAL A 64 37.01 -15.44 -33.50
CA VAL A 64 36.66 -14.68 -34.71
C VAL A 64 37.46 -13.39 -34.84
N ILE A 65 37.99 -12.86 -33.72
CA ILE A 65 38.84 -11.68 -33.69
C ILE A 65 40.27 -12.08 -34.03
N PHE A 66 40.91 -11.33 -34.93
CA PHE A 66 42.31 -11.58 -35.26
C PHE A 66 43.22 -11.45 -34.02
N ASN A 67 43.82 -12.58 -33.63
CA ASN A 67 44.68 -12.74 -32.45
C ASN A 67 46.15 -12.39 -32.68
N GLY A 68 46.50 -11.79 -33.82
CA GLY A 68 47.88 -11.43 -34.15
C GLY A 68 48.59 -12.52 -34.95
N SER A 69 49.72 -12.14 -35.55
CA SER A 69 50.66 -13.04 -36.22
C SER A 69 52.08 -12.56 -35.95
N SER A 70 53.09 -13.31 -36.40
CA SER A 70 54.51 -12.91 -36.29
C SER A 70 54.79 -11.53 -36.89
N ALA A 71 53.99 -11.08 -37.87
CA ALA A 71 54.16 -9.80 -38.56
C ALA A 71 53.17 -8.72 -38.10
N ARG A 72 52.11 -9.05 -37.35
CA ARG A 72 51.01 -8.11 -37.05
C ARG A 72 50.46 -8.26 -35.64
N LYS A 73 50.22 -7.12 -34.99
CA LYS A 73 49.60 -7.07 -33.65
C LYS A 73 48.14 -7.55 -33.68
N PRO A 74 47.63 -8.11 -32.58
CA PRO A 74 46.21 -8.43 -32.44
C PRO A 74 45.34 -7.17 -32.54
N VAL A 75 44.11 -7.34 -33.01
CA VAL A 75 43.09 -6.27 -33.04
C VAL A 75 42.10 -6.45 -31.89
N GLY A 76 41.48 -5.35 -31.47
CA GLY A 76 40.51 -5.35 -30.36
C GLY A 76 39.07 -5.72 -30.76
N LYS A 77 38.78 -5.80 -32.06
CA LYS A 77 37.43 -6.07 -32.57
C LYS A 77 37.41 -6.73 -33.94
N ALA A 78 36.37 -7.50 -34.20
CA ALA A 78 36.01 -8.02 -35.51
C ALA A 78 34.68 -7.42 -35.96
N MET A 79 34.60 -7.07 -37.24
CA MET A 79 33.38 -6.58 -37.87
C MET A 79 33.20 -7.23 -39.24
N VAL A 80 31.97 -7.67 -39.50
CA VAL A 80 31.54 -8.19 -40.80
C VAL A 80 30.21 -7.52 -41.15
N ASP A 81 30.12 -6.97 -42.36
CA ASP A 81 28.94 -6.31 -42.91
C ASP A 81 28.56 -6.97 -44.24
N LEU A 82 27.37 -7.56 -44.28
CA LEU A 82 26.79 -8.21 -45.44
C LEU A 82 25.78 -7.27 -46.08
N ILE A 83 25.99 -6.95 -47.35
CA ILE A 83 25.09 -6.08 -48.12
C ILE A 83 24.34 -6.94 -49.13
N PHE A 84 23.02 -6.94 -49.00
CA PHE A 84 22.12 -7.69 -49.85
C PHE A 84 21.30 -6.77 -50.74
N ASP A 85 21.12 -7.18 -52.00
CA ASP A 85 20.13 -6.64 -52.91
C ASP A 85 18.75 -7.20 -52.57
N ASN A 86 17.78 -6.32 -52.35
CA ASN A 86 16.38 -6.63 -52.08
C ASN A 86 15.42 -6.07 -53.15
N SER A 87 15.91 -5.77 -54.36
CA SER A 87 15.09 -5.35 -55.51
C SER A 87 13.90 -6.28 -55.80
N SER A 88 14.03 -7.57 -55.50
CA SER A 88 12.96 -8.56 -55.67
C SER A 88 11.87 -8.52 -54.57
N GLY A 89 11.95 -7.62 -53.58
CA GLY A 89 10.96 -7.43 -52.52
C GLY A 89 10.69 -8.67 -51.65
N ARG A 90 11.66 -9.57 -51.53
CA ARG A 90 11.45 -10.88 -50.87
C ARG A 90 11.40 -10.77 -49.34
N ILE A 91 12.01 -9.72 -48.78
CA ILE A 91 11.89 -9.37 -47.36
C ILE A 91 10.61 -8.57 -47.16
N GLY A 92 9.74 -9.07 -46.27
CA GLY A 92 8.50 -8.40 -45.89
C GLY A 92 8.67 -7.40 -44.74
N GLY A 93 7.59 -6.71 -44.39
CA GLY A 93 7.54 -5.81 -43.23
C GLY A 93 8.20 -4.46 -43.48
N GLN A 94 8.74 -3.84 -42.41
CA GLN A 94 9.29 -2.48 -42.41
C GLN A 94 10.50 -2.29 -43.36
N TYR A 95 11.16 -3.40 -43.74
CA TYR A 95 12.37 -3.36 -44.57
C TYR A 95 12.10 -3.64 -46.06
N ALA A 96 10.85 -3.92 -46.45
CA ALA A 96 10.47 -4.19 -47.83
C ALA A 96 10.73 -2.99 -48.76
N GLN A 97 10.67 -1.77 -48.22
CA GLN A 97 10.88 -0.52 -48.95
C GLN A 97 12.34 -0.26 -49.34
N TYR A 98 13.30 -0.96 -48.74
CA TYR A 98 14.71 -0.75 -49.05
C TYR A 98 15.16 -1.65 -50.20
N GLN A 99 15.82 -1.05 -51.19
CA GLN A 99 16.44 -1.77 -52.31
C GLN A 99 17.71 -2.52 -51.88
N GLU A 100 18.40 -2.04 -50.85
CA GLU A 100 19.55 -2.71 -50.27
C GLU A 100 19.41 -2.85 -48.75
N ILE A 101 19.85 -3.99 -48.23
CA ILE A 101 19.81 -4.30 -46.80
C ILE A 101 21.22 -4.63 -46.34
N SER A 102 21.74 -3.85 -45.39
CA SER A 102 23.03 -4.06 -44.74
C SER A 102 22.82 -4.70 -43.38
N ILE A 103 23.53 -5.79 -43.13
CA ILE A 103 23.51 -6.51 -41.86
C ILE A 103 24.93 -6.62 -41.37
N ARG A 104 25.19 -6.03 -40.21
CA ARG A 104 26.52 -5.99 -39.63
C ARG A 104 26.51 -6.63 -38.26
N ARG A 105 27.52 -7.45 -37.99
CA ARG A 105 27.86 -7.94 -36.65
C ARG A 105 29.23 -7.42 -36.26
N GLU A 106 29.34 -6.94 -35.04
CA GLU A 106 30.58 -6.49 -34.40
C GLU A 106 30.77 -7.24 -33.09
N LEU A 107 32.00 -7.65 -32.81
CA LEU A 107 32.40 -8.27 -31.54
C LEU A 107 33.70 -7.63 -31.06
N THR A 108 33.70 -7.19 -29.81
CA THR A 108 34.89 -6.70 -29.12
C THR A 108 35.44 -7.78 -28.19
N ARG A 109 36.72 -7.66 -27.80
CA ARG A 109 37.37 -8.60 -26.85
C ARG A 109 36.73 -8.63 -25.46
N ASP A 110 35.91 -7.64 -25.13
CA ASP A 110 35.14 -7.62 -23.88
C ASP A 110 33.90 -8.54 -23.94
N GLY A 111 33.75 -9.33 -25.02
CA GLY A 111 32.62 -10.24 -25.24
C GLY A 111 31.34 -9.56 -25.73
N ALA A 112 31.37 -8.24 -25.96
CA ALA A 112 30.19 -7.49 -26.40
C ALA A 112 29.92 -7.71 -27.90
N SER A 113 28.92 -8.55 -28.21
CA SER A 113 28.43 -8.73 -29.59
C SER A 113 27.30 -7.75 -29.87
N SER A 114 27.46 -6.91 -30.90
CA SER A 114 26.44 -5.97 -31.38
C SER A 114 26.00 -6.31 -32.80
N TYR A 115 24.70 -6.24 -33.05
CA TYR A 115 24.09 -6.43 -34.37
C TYR A 115 23.52 -5.11 -34.86
N PHE A 116 23.63 -4.88 -36.16
CA PHE A 116 23.08 -3.71 -36.84
C PHE A 116 22.37 -4.13 -38.11
N LEU A 117 21.21 -3.51 -38.34
CA LEU A 117 20.40 -3.66 -39.55
C LEU A 117 20.22 -2.26 -40.15
N ASN A 118 20.71 -2.06 -41.38
CA ASN A 118 20.78 -0.75 -42.04
C ASN A 118 21.39 0.35 -41.14
N GLY A 119 22.43 -0.01 -40.37
CA GLY A 119 23.10 0.90 -39.44
C GLY A 119 22.42 1.10 -38.08
N THR A 120 21.17 0.64 -37.91
CA THR A 120 20.46 0.73 -36.63
C THR A 120 20.77 -0.49 -35.76
N ARG A 121 21.10 -0.27 -34.48
CA ARG A 121 21.40 -1.36 -33.55
C ARG A 121 20.14 -2.20 -33.30
N CYS A 122 20.27 -3.52 -33.41
CA CYS A 122 19.16 -4.46 -33.26
C CYS A 122 19.58 -5.69 -32.44
N ARG A 123 18.61 -6.55 -32.12
CA ARG A 123 18.86 -7.83 -31.43
C ARG A 123 19.18 -8.90 -32.46
N ARG A 124 19.91 -9.94 -32.02
CA ARG A 124 20.16 -11.15 -32.83
C ARG A 124 18.88 -11.76 -33.39
N ARG A 125 17.81 -11.78 -32.59
CA ARG A 125 16.50 -12.29 -33.00
C ARG A 125 15.93 -11.52 -34.18
N ASP A 126 16.07 -10.19 -34.20
CA ASP A 126 15.57 -9.34 -35.28
C ASP A 126 16.26 -9.69 -36.61
N ILE A 127 17.56 -10.00 -36.59
CA ILE A 127 18.29 -10.49 -37.77
C ILE A 127 17.77 -11.86 -38.23
N GLN A 128 17.51 -12.78 -37.30
CA GLN A 128 16.96 -14.10 -37.63
C GLN A 128 15.54 -14.00 -38.21
N ASP A 129 14.72 -13.09 -37.69
CA ASP A 129 13.35 -12.85 -38.15
C ASP A 129 13.32 -12.31 -39.59
N VAL A 130 14.29 -11.47 -39.98
CA VAL A 130 14.44 -10.96 -41.36
C VAL A 130 14.65 -12.09 -42.36
N PHE A 131 15.39 -13.13 -41.97
CA PHE A 131 15.67 -14.27 -42.84
C PHE A 131 14.72 -15.46 -42.67
N LEU A 132 13.79 -15.40 -41.71
CA LEU A 132 12.84 -16.46 -41.45
C LEU A 132 11.94 -16.71 -42.68
N GLY A 133 12.04 -17.90 -43.27
CA GLY A 133 11.31 -18.27 -44.50
C GLY A 133 11.99 -17.86 -45.80
N THR A 134 13.19 -17.25 -45.75
CA THR A 134 14.03 -17.01 -46.94
C THR A 134 14.98 -18.17 -47.24
N GLY A 135 15.08 -19.15 -46.32
CA GLY A 135 16.02 -20.27 -46.37
C GLY A 135 17.44 -19.91 -45.91
N LEU A 136 17.68 -18.67 -45.45
CA LEU A 136 18.99 -18.16 -45.00
C LEU A 136 19.05 -17.93 -43.47
N GLY A 137 18.80 -18.96 -42.65
CA GLY A 137 18.97 -18.91 -41.18
C GLY A 137 20.27 -19.54 -40.63
N PRO A 138 20.46 -19.58 -39.30
CA PRO A 138 21.56 -20.31 -38.65
C PRO A 138 21.59 -21.82 -38.95
N GLY A 139 20.44 -22.40 -39.32
CA GLY A 139 20.30 -23.79 -39.79
C GLY A 139 20.19 -23.92 -41.32
N SER A 140 20.46 -22.85 -42.06
CA SER A 140 20.22 -22.76 -43.50
C SER A 140 20.83 -23.92 -44.29
N TYR A 141 19.97 -24.62 -45.02
CA TYR A 141 20.39 -25.58 -46.05
C TYR A 141 21.13 -24.91 -47.23
N ALA A 142 21.05 -23.59 -47.36
CA ALA A 142 21.67 -22.85 -48.46
C ALA A 142 23.19 -22.67 -48.29
N ILE A 143 23.74 -22.91 -47.09
CA ILE A 143 25.19 -22.85 -46.85
C ILE A 143 25.75 -24.24 -46.58
N ILE A 144 26.26 -24.88 -47.62
CA ILE A 144 26.86 -26.22 -47.54
C ILE A 144 28.31 -26.11 -47.06
N GLU A 145 28.60 -26.66 -45.88
CA GLU A 145 29.96 -26.80 -45.37
C GLU A 145 30.60 -28.14 -45.74
N GLN A 146 31.92 -28.19 -45.55
CA GLN A 146 32.66 -29.44 -45.62
C GLN A 146 32.05 -30.47 -44.65
N GLY A 147 31.76 -31.66 -45.17
CA GLY A 147 31.15 -32.75 -44.41
C GLY A 147 29.66 -32.58 -44.09
N MET A 148 29.00 -31.52 -44.57
CA MET A 148 27.54 -31.37 -44.40
C MET A 148 26.76 -32.38 -45.23
N ILE A 149 27.24 -32.68 -46.45
CA ILE A 149 26.60 -33.65 -47.34
C ILE A 149 26.57 -35.04 -46.68
N SER A 150 27.71 -35.50 -46.15
CA SER A 150 27.78 -36.77 -45.42
C SER A 150 26.85 -36.78 -44.21
N ARG A 151 26.84 -35.69 -43.42
CA ARG A 151 25.93 -35.56 -42.27
C ARG A 151 24.46 -35.61 -42.66
N LEU A 152 24.08 -35.01 -43.78
CA LEU A 152 22.70 -35.01 -44.26
C LEU A 152 22.27 -36.41 -44.71
N VAL A 153 23.18 -37.16 -45.36
CA VAL A 153 22.94 -38.54 -45.78
C VAL A 153 22.82 -39.50 -44.59
N GLU A 154 23.60 -39.27 -43.53
CA GLU A 154 23.61 -40.09 -42.31
C GLU A 154 22.60 -39.61 -41.25
N ALA A 155 21.88 -38.50 -41.50
CA ALA A 155 21.00 -37.89 -40.52
C ALA A 155 19.81 -38.79 -40.15
N LYS A 156 19.41 -38.73 -38.87
CA LYS A 156 18.19 -39.40 -38.41
C LYS A 156 16.94 -38.73 -38.99
N PRO A 157 15.81 -39.45 -39.14
CA PRO A 157 14.57 -38.89 -39.68
C PRO A 157 14.10 -37.60 -38.97
N GLU A 158 14.30 -37.49 -37.66
CA GLU A 158 13.93 -36.30 -36.88
C GLU A 158 14.77 -35.07 -37.25
N GLU A 159 16.06 -35.27 -37.52
CA GLU A 159 16.98 -34.21 -37.95
C GLU A 159 16.69 -33.80 -39.40
N LEU A 160 16.48 -34.80 -40.27
CA LEU A 160 16.12 -34.58 -41.68
C LEU A 160 14.80 -33.80 -41.82
N ARG A 161 13.83 -34.07 -40.95
CA ARG A 161 12.56 -33.34 -40.90
C ARG A 161 12.78 -31.84 -40.74
N GLY A 162 13.69 -31.40 -39.88
CA GLY A 162 13.98 -29.98 -39.68
C GLY A 162 14.40 -29.29 -40.99
N TYR A 163 15.30 -29.91 -41.75
CA TYR A 163 15.74 -29.40 -43.05
C TYR A 163 14.60 -29.36 -44.08
N LEU A 164 13.76 -30.40 -44.12
CA LEU A 164 12.59 -30.45 -45.01
C LEU A 164 11.54 -29.39 -44.66
N GLU A 165 11.29 -29.15 -43.38
CA GLU A 165 10.35 -28.12 -42.91
C GLU A 165 10.85 -26.71 -43.27
N GLU A 166 12.16 -26.47 -43.18
CA GLU A 166 12.77 -25.20 -43.60
C GLU A 166 12.72 -25.02 -45.11
N ALA A 167 13.02 -26.07 -45.89
CA ALA A 167 12.91 -26.05 -47.35
C ALA A 167 11.46 -25.84 -47.83
N ALA A 168 10.48 -26.41 -47.13
CA ALA A 168 9.06 -26.21 -47.39
C ALA A 168 8.55 -24.83 -46.95
N GLY A 169 9.36 -24.03 -46.25
CA GLY A 169 9.00 -22.70 -45.76
C GLY A 169 7.97 -22.68 -44.63
N ILE A 170 7.65 -23.84 -44.03
CA ILE A 170 6.63 -23.93 -42.97
C ILE A 170 7.15 -23.50 -41.60
N SER A 171 8.47 -23.37 -41.44
CA SER A 171 9.12 -22.96 -40.18
C SER A 171 8.58 -21.63 -39.64
N ARG A 172 8.28 -20.67 -40.51
CA ARG A 172 7.69 -19.37 -40.12
C ARG A 172 6.31 -19.52 -39.48
N TYR A 173 5.46 -20.38 -40.05
CA TYR A 173 4.14 -20.66 -39.50
C TYR A 173 4.23 -21.41 -38.18
N LYS A 174 5.11 -22.42 -38.09
CA LYS A 174 5.33 -23.25 -36.90
C LYS A 174 5.81 -22.42 -35.72
N GLU A 175 6.78 -21.53 -35.94
CA GLU A 175 7.29 -20.64 -34.89
C GLU A 175 6.22 -19.65 -34.42
N ARG A 176 5.49 -19.03 -35.36
CA ARG A 176 4.39 -18.11 -35.03
C ARG A 176 3.26 -18.80 -34.26
N ARG A 177 2.93 -20.04 -34.62
CA ARG A 177 1.95 -20.87 -33.89
C ARG A 177 2.43 -21.13 -32.47
N ARG A 178 3.67 -21.56 -32.28
CA ARG A 178 4.27 -21.83 -30.96
C ARG A 178 4.28 -20.58 -30.07
N GLU A 179 4.65 -19.43 -30.62
CA GLU A 179 4.59 -18.16 -29.89
C GLU A 179 3.16 -17.80 -29.47
N THR A 180 2.20 -17.98 -30.38
CA THR A 180 0.79 -17.68 -30.11
C THR A 180 0.24 -18.59 -29.02
N GLU A 181 0.57 -19.88 -29.06
CA GLU A 181 0.20 -20.86 -28.05
C GLU A 181 0.80 -20.51 -26.68
N HIS A 182 2.07 -20.11 -26.62
CA HIS A 182 2.67 -19.60 -25.38
C HIS A 182 2.00 -18.33 -24.86
N ARG A 183 1.60 -17.40 -25.74
CA ARG A 183 0.84 -16.20 -25.32
C ARG A 183 -0.52 -16.57 -24.76
N LEU A 184 -1.24 -17.49 -25.42
CA LEU A 184 -2.55 -17.97 -24.95
C LEU A 184 -2.45 -18.63 -23.57
N ASN A 185 -1.45 -19.49 -23.34
CA ASN A 185 -1.25 -20.13 -22.06
C ASN A 185 -0.98 -19.11 -20.95
N ARG A 186 -0.11 -18.13 -21.19
CA ARG A 186 0.14 -17.03 -20.24
C ARG A 186 -1.11 -16.21 -19.94
N THR A 187 -1.94 -15.93 -20.95
CA THR A 187 -3.19 -15.21 -20.75
C THR A 187 -4.17 -16.01 -19.91
N ASN A 188 -4.26 -17.33 -20.12
CA ASN A 188 -5.09 -18.21 -19.31
C ASN A 188 -4.63 -18.26 -17.85
N GLU A 189 -3.32 -18.38 -17.60
CA GLU A 189 -2.74 -18.32 -16.25
C GLU A 189 -3.08 -17.00 -15.55
N ASN A 190 -2.95 -15.87 -16.25
CA ASN A 190 -3.32 -14.56 -15.71
C ASN A 190 -4.81 -14.47 -15.38
N LEU A 191 -5.67 -15.03 -16.24
CA LEU A 191 -7.12 -15.02 -16.03
C LEU A 191 -7.53 -15.86 -14.82
N LEU A 192 -6.89 -17.01 -14.60
CA LEU A 192 -7.08 -17.81 -13.40
C LEU A 192 -6.72 -17.00 -12.14
N ARG A 193 -5.55 -16.34 -12.14
CA ARG A 193 -5.13 -15.51 -11.01
C ARG A 193 -6.09 -14.35 -10.72
N ILE A 194 -6.64 -13.72 -11.76
CA ILE A 194 -7.63 -12.64 -11.60
C ILE A 194 -8.91 -13.19 -10.96
N LYS A 195 -9.37 -14.39 -11.35
CA LYS A 195 -10.52 -15.04 -10.73
C LYS A 195 -10.29 -15.30 -9.24
N ASP A 196 -9.12 -15.81 -8.87
CA ASP A 196 -8.79 -16.08 -7.46
C ASP A 196 -8.83 -14.78 -6.62
N ILE A 197 -8.25 -13.70 -7.14
CA ILE A 197 -8.28 -12.38 -6.47
C ILE A 197 -9.71 -11.85 -6.38
N HIS A 198 -10.51 -12.01 -7.43
CA HIS A 198 -11.90 -11.57 -7.44
C HIS A 198 -12.72 -12.29 -6.35
N GLU A 199 -12.58 -13.62 -6.25
CA GLU A 199 -13.25 -14.40 -5.21
C GLU A 199 -12.80 -14.02 -3.80
N GLU A 200 -11.52 -13.71 -3.60
CA GLU A 200 -11.01 -13.24 -2.32
C GLU A 200 -11.59 -11.87 -1.94
N ILE A 201 -11.62 -10.92 -2.89
CA ILE A 201 -12.20 -9.59 -2.69
C ILE A 201 -13.69 -9.69 -2.36
N GLU A 202 -14.44 -10.55 -3.06
CA GLU A 202 -15.86 -10.74 -2.81
C GLU A 202 -16.14 -11.27 -1.39
N LYS A 203 -15.30 -12.18 -0.89
CA LYS A 203 -15.37 -12.67 0.51
C LYS A 203 -15.12 -11.53 1.51
N ARG A 204 -14.12 -10.68 1.26
CA ARG A 204 -13.82 -9.52 2.12
C ARG A 204 -14.95 -8.50 2.09
N LEU A 205 -15.55 -8.26 0.92
CA LEU A 205 -16.66 -7.33 0.75
C LEU A 205 -17.87 -7.74 1.61
N LYS A 206 -18.26 -9.01 1.58
CA LYS A 206 -19.37 -9.54 2.39
C LYS A 206 -19.16 -9.35 3.90
N VAL A 207 -17.91 -9.44 4.37
CA VAL A 207 -17.57 -9.18 5.79
C VAL A 207 -17.71 -7.69 6.09
N LEU A 208 -17.18 -6.82 5.22
CA LEU A 208 -17.26 -5.37 5.39
C LEU A 208 -18.70 -4.85 5.35
N GLU A 209 -19.55 -5.40 4.48
CA GLU A 209 -20.99 -5.07 4.44
C GLU A 209 -21.69 -5.38 5.77
N ARG A 210 -21.40 -6.54 6.36
CA ARG A 210 -21.95 -6.91 7.68
C ARG A 210 -21.44 -5.97 8.78
N GLN A 211 -20.16 -5.63 8.75
CA GLN A 211 -19.57 -4.69 9.72
C GLN A 211 -20.17 -3.29 9.59
N ALA A 212 -20.39 -2.81 8.37
CA ALA A 212 -21.04 -1.53 8.11
C ALA A 212 -22.47 -1.50 8.64
N ALA A 213 -23.27 -2.53 8.35
CA ALA A 213 -24.64 -2.65 8.85
C ALA A 213 -24.69 -2.69 10.40
N GLN A 214 -23.74 -3.37 11.04
CA GLN A 214 -23.65 -3.40 12.49
C GLN A 214 -23.25 -2.04 13.09
N ALA A 215 -22.32 -1.34 12.44
CA ALA A 215 -21.88 -0.01 12.86
C ALA A 215 -23.01 1.03 12.72
N GLU A 216 -23.83 0.92 11.68
CA GLU A 216 -25.00 1.77 11.46
C GLU A 216 -26.05 1.58 12.57
N LYS A 217 -26.42 0.33 12.87
CA LYS A 217 -27.31 0.01 14.00
C LYS A 217 -26.75 0.46 15.35
N TYR A 218 -25.45 0.31 15.57
CA TYR A 218 -24.81 0.78 16.79
C TYR A 218 -24.93 2.30 16.93
N ARG A 219 -24.75 3.07 15.85
CA ARG A 219 -24.95 4.53 15.88
C ARG A 219 -26.39 4.88 16.23
N GLU A 220 -27.36 4.22 15.60
CA GLU A 220 -28.79 4.43 15.88
C GLU A 220 -29.12 4.16 17.36
N TYR A 221 -28.71 3.02 17.90
CA TYR A 221 -28.94 2.68 19.31
C TYR A 221 -28.20 3.60 20.28
N LYS A 222 -27.02 4.11 19.90
CA LYS A 222 -26.27 5.07 20.72
C LYS A 222 -26.98 6.43 20.79
N GLU A 223 -27.57 6.87 19.69
CA GLU A 223 -28.40 8.08 19.64
C GLU A 223 -29.63 7.92 20.55
N GLN A 224 -30.37 6.82 20.38
CA GLN A 224 -31.55 6.50 21.21
C GLN A 224 -31.21 6.38 22.69
N ALA A 225 -30.09 5.73 23.04
CA ALA A 225 -29.64 5.62 24.42
C ALA A 225 -29.31 6.99 25.02
N ARG A 226 -28.71 7.90 24.23
CA ARG A 226 -28.41 9.25 24.67
C ARG A 226 -29.68 10.07 24.93
N GLU A 227 -30.66 9.96 24.05
CA GLU A 227 -31.97 10.61 24.23
C GLU A 227 -32.71 10.09 25.47
N LEU A 228 -32.78 8.77 25.63
CA LEU A 228 -33.40 8.15 26.80
C LEU A 228 -32.70 8.52 28.11
N GLN A 229 -31.38 8.55 28.12
CA GLN A 229 -30.61 8.96 29.29
C GLN A 229 -30.85 10.43 29.64
N ALA A 230 -30.94 11.32 28.64
CA ALA A 230 -31.31 12.72 28.86
C ALA A 230 -32.72 12.86 29.44
N LEU A 231 -33.68 12.07 28.94
CA LEU A 231 -35.06 12.04 29.44
C LEU A 231 -35.13 11.53 30.89
N MET A 232 -34.37 10.50 31.24
CA MET A 232 -34.30 9.99 32.61
C MET A 232 -33.77 11.05 33.57
N ILE A 233 -32.66 11.70 33.22
CA ILE A 233 -32.09 12.78 34.04
C ILE A 233 -33.07 13.95 34.18
N ALA A 234 -33.75 14.33 33.10
CA ALA A 234 -34.77 15.38 33.14
C ALA A 234 -35.93 15.02 34.08
N ARG A 235 -36.38 13.75 34.08
CA ARG A 235 -37.43 13.26 34.97
C ARG A 235 -36.99 13.24 36.43
N GLU A 236 -35.76 12.83 36.72
CA GLU A 236 -35.17 12.87 38.07
C GLU A 236 -35.07 14.32 38.58
N LEU A 237 -34.58 15.24 37.75
CA LEU A 237 -34.51 16.66 38.09
C LEU A 237 -35.89 17.26 38.36
N GLN A 238 -36.91 16.88 37.58
CA GLN A 238 -38.28 17.31 37.83
C GLN A 238 -38.78 16.80 39.19
N GLY A 239 -38.55 15.52 39.52
CA GLY A 239 -38.93 14.97 40.82
C GLY A 239 -38.21 15.65 41.99
N LEU A 240 -36.91 15.93 41.85
CA LEU A 240 -36.14 16.69 42.84
C LEU A 240 -36.65 18.12 43.00
N ALA A 241 -37.03 18.79 41.91
CA ALA A 241 -37.59 20.13 41.95
C ALA A 241 -38.95 20.16 42.68
N GLU A 242 -39.80 19.17 42.43
CA GLU A 242 -41.07 18.99 43.15
C GLU A 242 -40.83 18.75 44.66
N GLU A 243 -39.85 17.92 45.02
CA GLU A 243 -39.48 17.67 46.43
C GLU A 243 -38.94 18.93 47.13
N VAL A 244 -38.08 19.70 46.45
CA VAL A 244 -37.58 20.99 46.95
C VAL A 244 -38.72 21.96 47.18
N GLN A 245 -39.66 22.07 46.23
CA GLN A 245 -40.82 22.94 46.36
C GLN A 245 -41.69 22.56 47.56
N GLN A 246 -41.96 21.25 47.75
CA GLN A 246 -42.71 20.77 48.92
C GLN A 246 -42.00 21.08 50.23
N LYS A 247 -40.69 20.82 50.32
CA LYS A 247 -39.90 21.13 51.52
C LYS A 247 -39.87 22.63 51.81
N GLN A 248 -39.80 23.46 50.78
CA GLN A 248 -39.78 24.92 50.93
C GLN A 248 -41.14 25.46 51.42
N GLN A 249 -42.26 24.89 50.95
CA GLN A 249 -43.59 25.20 51.48
C GLN A 249 -43.76 24.73 52.93
N ALA A 250 -43.27 23.54 53.28
CA ALA A 250 -43.29 23.04 54.65
C ALA A 250 -42.45 23.94 55.57
N LEU A 251 -41.28 24.38 55.12
CA LEU A 251 -40.39 25.28 55.86
C LEU A 251 -41.02 26.66 56.07
N GLN A 252 -41.70 27.20 55.05
CA GLN A 252 -42.46 28.45 55.19
C GLN A 252 -43.58 28.32 56.22
N THR A 253 -44.37 27.24 56.15
CA THR A 253 -45.44 26.98 57.13
C THR A 253 -44.88 26.88 58.56
N ALA A 254 -43.78 26.15 58.74
CA ALA A 254 -43.12 26.02 60.02
C ALA A 254 -42.53 27.35 60.53
N SER A 255 -41.99 28.19 59.64
CA SER A 255 -41.50 29.53 59.97
C SER A 255 -42.61 30.44 60.47
N VAL A 256 -43.76 30.44 59.79
CA VAL A 256 -44.94 31.22 60.19
C VAL A 256 -45.46 30.75 61.55
N GLU A 257 -45.49 29.44 61.79
CA GLU A 257 -45.89 28.89 63.09
C GLU A 257 -44.89 29.24 64.20
N MET A 258 -43.59 29.21 63.91
CA MET A 258 -42.56 29.65 64.85
C MET A 258 -42.71 31.14 65.20
N GLU A 259 -42.96 32.00 64.22
CA GLU A 259 -43.23 33.42 64.45
C GLU A 259 -44.48 33.62 65.31
N ARG A 260 -45.55 32.86 65.06
CA ARG A 260 -46.77 32.85 65.87
C ARG A 260 -46.48 32.48 67.33
N LEU A 261 -45.77 31.38 67.56
CA LEU A 261 -45.41 30.92 68.90
C LEU A 261 -44.48 31.90 69.62
N ASN A 262 -43.52 32.52 68.92
CA ASN A 262 -42.67 33.56 69.50
C ASN A 262 -43.48 34.80 69.92
N ALA A 263 -44.47 35.20 69.12
CA ALA A 263 -45.36 36.30 69.47
C ALA A 263 -46.24 35.96 70.69
N GLU A 264 -46.76 34.74 70.75
CA GLU A 264 -47.49 34.24 71.93
C GLU A 264 -46.61 34.22 73.18
N GLN A 265 -45.39 33.69 73.07
CA GLN A 265 -44.42 33.68 74.17
C GLN A 265 -44.13 35.10 74.65
N THR A 266 -43.84 36.04 73.75
CA THR A 266 -43.59 37.45 74.11
C THR A 266 -44.79 38.06 74.83
N THR A 267 -46.01 37.73 74.39
CA THR A 267 -47.24 38.19 75.03
C THR A 267 -47.37 37.61 76.44
N ILE A 268 -47.17 36.30 76.61
CA ILE A 268 -47.19 35.63 77.91
C ILE A 268 -46.13 36.23 78.84
N GLU A 269 -44.90 36.43 78.38
CA GLU A 269 -43.82 37.07 79.15
C GLU A 269 -44.22 38.47 79.62
N SER A 270 -44.83 39.28 78.74
CA SER A 270 -45.32 40.62 79.11
C SER A 270 -46.43 40.56 80.18
N THR A 271 -47.36 39.60 80.08
CA THR A 271 -48.42 39.41 81.09
C THR A 271 -47.89 38.86 82.41
N MET A 272 -46.86 38.02 82.37
CA MET A 272 -46.21 37.50 83.56
C MET A 272 -45.48 38.62 84.30
N GLU A 273 -44.78 39.50 83.57
CA GLU A 273 -44.12 40.66 84.15
C GLU A 273 -45.12 41.66 84.75
N SER A 274 -46.25 41.94 84.07
CA SER A 274 -47.30 42.79 84.65
C SER A 274 -47.90 42.18 85.91
N THR A 275 -48.20 40.88 85.91
CA THR A 275 -48.73 40.17 87.08
C THR A 275 -47.72 40.15 88.22
N ARG A 276 -46.42 40.05 87.91
CA ARG A 276 -45.35 40.11 88.91
C ARG A 276 -45.25 41.47 89.57
N LEU A 277 -45.39 42.55 88.80
CA LEU A 277 -45.46 43.91 89.32
C LEU A 277 -46.70 44.09 90.22
N GLU A 278 -47.87 43.64 89.78
CA GLU A 278 -49.10 43.66 90.59
C GLU A 278 -48.93 42.87 91.90
N TYR A 279 -48.28 41.71 91.85
CA TYR A 279 -47.97 40.92 93.04
C TYR A 279 -47.01 41.64 93.97
N GLN A 280 -45.95 42.27 93.45
CA GLN A 280 -45.03 43.08 94.26
C GLN A 280 -45.76 44.23 94.96
N GLU A 281 -46.59 44.98 94.24
CA GLU A 281 -47.41 46.04 94.83
C GLU A 281 -48.36 45.51 95.91
N ALA A 282 -49.00 44.36 95.67
CA ALA A 282 -49.88 43.72 96.64
C ALA A 282 -49.10 43.23 97.89
N SER A 283 -47.91 42.67 97.71
CA SER A 283 -47.03 42.24 98.79
C SER A 283 -46.55 43.42 99.63
N GLU A 284 -46.11 44.52 99.00
CA GLU A 284 -45.73 45.74 99.71
C GLU A 284 -46.90 46.32 100.53
N ARG A 285 -48.12 46.30 99.96
CA ARG A 285 -49.33 46.68 100.70
C ARG A 285 -49.59 45.73 101.87
N PHE A 286 -49.44 44.42 101.68
CA PHE A 286 -49.60 43.43 102.74
C PHE A 286 -48.58 43.63 103.86
N ASP A 287 -47.30 43.78 103.55
CA ASP A 287 -46.22 44.01 104.52
C ASP A 287 -46.44 45.30 105.30
N LYS A 288 -46.95 46.35 104.65
CA LYS A 288 -47.35 47.59 105.33
C LYS A 288 -48.47 47.35 106.35
N VAL A 289 -49.53 46.64 105.95
CA VAL A 289 -50.65 46.29 106.85
C VAL A 289 -50.19 45.36 107.98
N LEU A 290 -49.30 44.40 107.71
CA LEU A 290 -48.73 43.52 108.71
C LEU A 290 -47.84 44.29 109.70
N GLY A 291 -47.04 45.23 109.21
CA GLY A 291 -46.27 46.16 110.02
C GLY A 291 -47.15 47.03 110.92
N ASP A 292 -48.24 47.57 110.36
CA ASP A 292 -49.25 48.31 111.13
C ASP A 292 -49.92 47.42 112.20
N TYR A 293 -50.26 46.17 111.86
CA TYR A 293 -50.82 45.19 112.80
C TYR A 293 -49.85 44.84 113.94
N HIS A 294 -48.58 44.55 113.64
CA HIS A 294 -47.54 44.32 114.65
C HIS A 294 -47.26 45.58 115.49
N GLY A 295 -47.35 46.77 114.88
CA GLY A 295 -47.27 48.05 115.58
C GLY A 295 -48.42 48.26 116.56
N ILE A 296 -49.64 47.88 116.18
CA ILE A 296 -50.81 47.91 117.07
C ILE A 296 -50.69 46.82 118.14
N GLY A 297 -50.26 45.60 117.78
CA GLY A 297 -50.05 44.49 118.71
C GLY A 297 -48.99 44.79 119.78
N SER A 298 -47.88 45.45 119.40
CA SER A 298 -46.87 45.91 120.36
C SER A 298 -47.38 47.02 121.27
N LYS A 299 -48.20 47.96 120.76
CA LYS A 299 -48.90 48.95 121.58
C LYS A 299 -49.87 48.31 122.57
N VAL A 300 -50.63 47.30 122.14
CA VAL A 300 -51.54 46.54 123.01
C VAL A 300 -50.75 45.79 124.08
N SER A 301 -49.66 45.10 123.72
CA SER A 301 -48.81 44.40 124.69
C SER A 301 -48.11 45.36 125.68
N HIS A 302 -47.69 46.54 125.24
CA HIS A 302 -47.19 47.60 126.14
C HIS A 302 -48.27 48.13 127.08
N LEU A 303 -49.50 48.33 126.59
CA LEU A 303 -50.62 48.75 127.42
C LEU A 303 -51.01 47.65 128.42
N GLU A 304 -51.03 46.39 128.02
CA GLU A 304 -51.29 45.24 128.90
C GLU A 304 -50.20 45.09 129.96
N SER A 305 -48.92 45.20 129.59
CA SER A 305 -47.81 45.21 130.55
C SER A 305 -47.88 46.40 131.51
N SER A 306 -48.26 47.58 131.03
CA SER A 306 -48.47 48.78 131.87
C SER A 306 -49.65 48.60 132.84
N ILE A 307 -50.74 47.97 132.38
CA ILE A 307 -51.90 47.64 133.23
C ILE A 307 -51.52 46.58 134.27
N GLN A 308 -50.68 45.60 133.93
CA GLN A 308 -50.24 44.56 134.84
C GLN A 308 -49.27 45.09 135.91
N HIS A 309 -48.35 45.98 135.53
CA HIS A 309 -47.52 46.72 136.48
C HIS A 309 -48.34 47.62 137.41
N ALA A 310 -49.35 48.33 136.88
CA ALA A 310 -50.23 49.17 137.69
C ALA A 310 -51.11 48.34 138.65
N LYS A 311 -51.47 47.11 138.30
CA LYS A 311 -52.16 46.18 139.21
C LYS A 311 -51.23 45.65 140.31
N GLN A 312 -49.98 45.31 139.99
CA GLN A 312 -49.02 44.85 141.01
C GLN A 312 -48.59 45.94 142.01
N GLN A 313 -48.56 47.22 141.61
CA GLN A 313 -48.30 48.32 142.56
C GLN A 313 -49.47 48.65 143.49
N ARG A 314 -50.66 48.09 143.24
CA ARG A 314 -51.87 48.38 144.02
C ARG A 314 -52.18 47.32 145.09
N GLU A 315 -51.39 46.25 145.13
CA GLU A 315 -51.45 45.17 146.14
C GLU A 315 -50.29 45.22 147.17
N GLN A 316 -49.55 46.35 147.23
CA GLN A 316 -48.75 46.76 148.40
C GLN A 316 -49.43 47.92 149.12
#